data_AF-A6FZU1-F1
#
_entry.id   AF-A6FZU1-F1
#
_cell.length_a   1.000
_cell.length_b   1.000
_cell.length_c   1.000
_cell.angle_alpha   90.00
_cell.angle_beta   90.00
_cell.angle_gamma   90.00
#
_symmetry.space_group_name_H-M   'P 1'
#
loop_
_entity.id
_entity.type
_entity.pdbx_description
1 polymer ?
#
loop_
_entity_poly.entity_id
_entity_poly.type
_entity_poly.pdbx_seq_one_letter_code
_entity_poly.pdbx_strand_id
1 'polypeptide(L)'
;MEDWKRCLDEGELPPTSLDARDGFVHLSTISQVAPTLARHFAGRDDLVLLTVDVELLLDGSLRFEAPERGGPDRAHERFPHYYGEIPRSAVIDSVRLMPGEGGVHRLPAALVREAERERERENLGIETLWMRVVWDPTRGIALLEYPRATRIEDEAGMLALEAELERRLEALTAGRGKIPLVIGVDNLWVAPKLVRRYRELAEKLTSRAFARVARWSSSERTRQFFAHHNVGASAPASVFDSRERAIAFVLDTGPDPSADA
;
A
#
# COMPACT_ATOMS: atom_id res chain seq x y z
N MET A 1 -14.35 23.13 3.73
CA MET A 1 -13.77 23.78 4.95
C MET A 1 -14.40 23.29 6.26
N GLU A 2 -15.71 23.05 6.32
CA GLU A 2 -16.39 22.64 7.55
C GLU A 2 -15.94 21.27 8.07
N ASP A 3 -15.77 20.30 7.16
CA ASP A 3 -15.27 18.96 7.51
C ASP A 3 -13.91 19.00 8.19
N TRP A 4 -13.01 19.87 7.73
CA TRP A 4 -11.71 20.02 8.36
C TRP A 4 -11.81 20.65 9.75
N LYS A 5 -12.66 21.65 9.94
CA LYS A 5 -12.90 22.22 11.28
C LYS A 5 -13.44 21.17 12.24
N ARG A 6 -14.41 20.38 11.79
CA ARG A 6 -14.95 19.27 12.58
C ARG A 6 -13.87 18.25 12.94
N CYS A 7 -12.97 17.90 12.01
CA CYS A 7 -11.84 17.03 12.30
C CYS A 7 -10.89 17.59 13.37
N LEU A 8 -10.69 18.91 13.41
CA LEU A 8 -9.90 19.55 14.47
C LEU A 8 -10.55 19.42 15.85
N ASP A 9 -11.88 19.37 15.91
CA ASP A 9 -12.65 19.27 17.15
C ASP A 9 -12.86 17.82 17.61
N GLU A 10 -13.15 16.91 16.66
CA GLU A 10 -13.53 15.52 16.92
C GLU A 10 -12.34 14.54 16.83
N GLY A 11 -11.23 14.96 16.22
CA GLY A 11 -9.99 14.18 16.15
C GLY A 11 -9.90 13.22 14.96
N GLU A 12 -10.93 13.12 14.13
CA GLU A 12 -10.99 12.24 12.95
C GLU A 12 -11.56 12.98 11.75
N LEU A 13 -11.05 12.68 10.55
CA LEU A 13 -11.57 13.28 9.33
C LEU A 13 -12.90 12.62 8.96
N PRO A 14 -14.02 13.37 8.91
CA PRO A 14 -15.29 12.79 8.52
C PRO A 14 -15.24 12.37 7.04
N PRO A 15 -15.77 11.18 6.68
CA PRO A 15 -15.83 10.77 5.29
C PRO A 15 -16.73 11.72 4.49
N THR A 16 -16.33 12.04 3.25
CA THR A 16 -17.23 12.76 2.35
C THR A 16 -18.41 11.88 1.94
N SER A 17 -19.47 12.46 1.38
CA SER A 17 -20.58 11.66 0.82
C SER A 17 -20.13 10.70 -0.29
N LEU A 18 -19.02 11.03 -0.98
CA LEU A 18 -18.41 10.16 -1.98
C LEU A 18 -17.72 8.97 -1.29
N ASP A 19 -16.89 9.25 -0.29
CA ASP A 19 -16.16 8.23 0.46
C ASP A 19 -17.10 7.26 1.18
N ALA A 20 -18.15 7.79 1.82
CA ALA A 20 -19.16 6.97 2.50
C ALA A 20 -19.94 6.05 1.55
N ARG A 21 -20.14 6.49 0.29
CA ARG A 21 -20.81 5.67 -0.72
C ARG A 21 -19.91 4.56 -1.24
N ASP A 22 -18.65 4.86 -1.49
CA ASP A 22 -17.71 3.95 -2.13
C ASP A 22 -16.99 3.04 -1.08
N GLY A 23 -17.06 3.40 0.21
CA GLY A 23 -16.60 2.59 1.33
C GLY A 23 -15.12 2.77 1.69
N PHE A 24 -14.48 3.82 1.18
CA PHE A 24 -13.08 4.18 1.45
C PHE A 24 -12.86 5.67 1.24
N VAL A 25 -11.81 6.22 1.86
CA VAL A 25 -11.40 7.61 1.65
C VAL A 25 -10.55 7.73 0.39
N HIS A 26 -10.98 8.57 -0.55
CA HIS A 26 -10.23 8.86 -1.78
C HIS A 26 -9.05 9.77 -1.48
N LEU A 27 -7.84 9.29 -1.77
CA LEU A 27 -6.62 10.07 -1.69
C LEU A 27 -6.00 10.25 -3.07
N SER A 28 -4.99 11.11 -3.16
CA SER A 28 -4.18 11.29 -4.37
C SER A 28 -2.72 11.29 -3.96
N THR A 29 -1.85 10.66 -4.75
CA THR A 29 -0.41 10.94 -4.65
C THR A 29 -0.13 12.40 -4.98
N ILE A 30 1.07 12.88 -4.66
CA ILE A 30 1.40 14.29 -4.85
C ILE A 30 1.35 14.69 -6.32
N SER A 31 1.77 13.81 -7.24
CA SER A 31 1.65 14.03 -8.68
C SER A 31 0.19 13.99 -9.19
N GLN A 32 -0.72 13.38 -8.44
CA GLN A 32 -2.14 13.27 -8.79
C GLN A 32 -2.98 14.47 -8.32
N VAL A 33 -2.51 15.27 -7.36
CA VAL A 33 -3.28 16.39 -6.77
C VAL A 33 -3.77 17.38 -7.82
N ALA A 34 -2.87 17.91 -8.66
CA ALA A 34 -3.23 18.93 -9.66
C ALA A 34 -4.28 18.45 -10.67
N PRO A 35 -4.13 17.28 -11.35
CA PRO A 35 -5.16 16.80 -12.26
C PRO A 35 -6.47 16.42 -11.54
N THR A 36 -6.44 15.96 -10.28
CA THR A 36 -7.66 15.72 -9.49
C THR A 36 -8.42 17.03 -9.23
N LEU A 37 -7.72 18.09 -8.82
CA LEU A 37 -8.33 19.42 -8.60
C LEU A 37 -8.98 19.97 -9.87
N ALA A 38 -8.28 19.90 -11.01
CA ALA A 38 -8.80 20.39 -12.28
C ALA A 38 -10.07 19.64 -12.74
N ARG A 39 -10.15 18.33 -12.49
CA ARG A 39 -11.28 17.50 -12.94
C ARG A 39 -12.51 17.62 -12.04
N HIS A 40 -12.32 17.69 -10.73
CA HIS A 40 -13.41 17.51 -9.77
C HIS A 40 -13.76 18.78 -8.99
N PHE A 41 -12.84 19.75 -8.93
CA PHE A 41 -12.96 20.87 -8.01
C PHE A 41 -12.77 22.24 -8.67
N ALA A 42 -12.63 22.32 -10.00
CA ALA A 42 -12.37 23.55 -10.74
C ALA A 42 -13.26 24.73 -10.26
N GLY A 43 -12.62 25.86 -9.97
CA GLY A 43 -13.29 27.09 -9.53
C GLY A 43 -13.80 27.13 -8.09
N ARG A 44 -13.80 26.02 -7.34
CA ARG A 44 -14.17 26.00 -5.91
C ARG A 44 -13.17 26.80 -5.06
N ASP A 45 -13.65 27.55 -4.08
CA ASP A 45 -12.86 28.44 -3.20
C ASP A 45 -12.96 28.09 -1.69
N ASP A 46 -13.65 27.00 -1.39
CA ASP A 46 -13.96 26.47 -0.06
C ASP A 46 -13.16 25.19 0.29
N LEU A 47 -12.04 24.99 -0.41
CA LEU A 47 -11.21 23.79 -0.32
C LEU A 47 -10.04 23.95 0.67
N VAL A 48 -9.71 22.85 1.32
CA VAL A 48 -8.46 22.66 2.06
C VAL A 48 -7.80 21.40 1.52
N LEU A 49 -6.53 21.51 1.16
CA LEU A 49 -5.68 20.39 0.82
C LEU A 49 -5.04 19.86 2.11
N LEU A 50 -5.24 18.58 2.40
CA LEU A 50 -4.65 17.91 3.56
C LEU A 50 -3.52 17.00 3.09
N THR A 51 -2.36 17.12 3.72
CA THR A 51 -1.24 16.20 3.52
C THR A 51 -1.30 15.14 4.60
N VAL A 52 -1.50 13.89 4.21
CA VAL A 52 -1.60 12.74 5.11
C VAL A 52 -0.31 11.95 5.08
N ASP A 53 0.27 11.70 6.26
CA ASP A 53 1.37 10.76 6.42
C ASP A 53 0.82 9.34 6.48
N VAL A 54 1.00 8.61 5.38
CA VAL A 54 0.56 7.22 5.27
C VAL A 54 1.31 6.28 6.21
N GLU A 55 2.47 6.67 6.75
CA GLU A 55 3.16 5.86 7.75
C GLU A 55 2.45 5.89 9.11
N LEU A 56 1.62 6.91 9.36
CA LEU A 56 0.78 6.99 10.56
C LEU A 56 -0.55 6.25 10.38
N LEU A 57 -0.82 5.72 9.18
CA LEU A 57 -1.95 4.85 8.88
C LEU A 57 -1.52 3.37 9.04
N LEU A 58 -1.44 2.94 10.30
CA LEU A 58 -0.73 1.73 10.72
C LEU A 58 -1.50 0.41 10.50
N ASP A 59 -2.74 0.45 10.04
CA ASP A 59 -3.59 -0.73 9.84
C ASP A 59 -3.34 -1.42 8.48
N GLY A 60 -2.62 -0.76 7.56
CA GLY A 60 -2.33 -1.25 6.21
C GLY A 60 -3.55 -1.25 5.28
N SER A 61 -4.63 -0.56 5.63
CA SER A 61 -5.86 -0.46 4.83
C SER A 61 -5.72 0.42 3.57
N LEU A 62 -4.49 0.81 3.21
CA LEU A 62 -4.19 1.63 2.05
C LEU A 62 -3.97 0.76 0.81
N ARG A 63 -4.87 0.89 -0.17
CA ARG A 63 -4.78 0.20 -1.46
C ARG A 63 -4.58 1.19 -2.59
N PHE A 64 -3.76 0.83 -3.56
CA PHE A 64 -3.60 1.58 -4.79
C PHE A 64 -4.41 0.93 -5.90
N GLU A 65 -5.51 1.55 -6.29
CA GLU A 65 -6.50 0.95 -7.20
C GLU A 65 -6.79 1.86 -8.39
N ALA A 66 -7.26 1.27 -9.49
CA ALA A 66 -7.71 2.08 -10.63
C ALA A 66 -8.92 2.93 -10.22
N PRO A 67 -9.11 4.11 -10.83
CA PRO A 67 -10.37 4.80 -10.68
C PRO A 67 -11.50 3.91 -11.20
N GLU A 68 -12.55 3.73 -10.41
CA GLU A 68 -13.73 2.95 -10.83
C GLU A 68 -14.39 3.53 -12.09
N ARG A 69 -14.26 4.85 -12.25
CA ARG A 69 -14.77 5.62 -13.38
C ARG A 69 -13.61 6.10 -14.25
N GLY A 70 -13.33 5.33 -15.27
CA GLY A 70 -12.33 5.64 -16.29
C GLY A 70 -12.17 4.39 -17.13
N GLY A 71 -12.50 4.47 -18.41
CA GLY A 71 -12.38 3.34 -19.33
C GLY A 71 -10.99 2.70 -19.32
N PRO A 72 -10.77 1.62 -20.08
CA PRO A 72 -9.54 0.83 -20.06
C PRO A 72 -8.25 1.66 -20.20
N ASP A 73 -8.31 2.81 -20.88
CA ASP A 73 -7.20 3.75 -21.06
C ASP A 73 -6.62 4.29 -19.74
N ARG A 74 -7.38 4.29 -18.64
CA ARG A 74 -6.94 4.80 -17.32
C ARG A 74 -6.65 3.70 -16.32
N ALA A 75 -6.63 2.44 -16.77
CA ALA A 75 -6.32 1.30 -15.91
C ALA A 75 -4.89 1.33 -15.33
N HIS A 76 -4.02 2.21 -15.84
CA HIS A 76 -2.67 2.42 -15.33
C HIS A 76 -2.61 3.49 -14.22
N GLU A 77 -3.57 4.40 -14.13
CA GLU A 77 -3.63 5.40 -13.07
C GLU A 77 -4.11 4.72 -11.78
N ARG A 78 -3.25 4.67 -10.75
CA ARG A 78 -3.55 4.05 -9.46
C ARG A 78 -3.65 5.11 -8.36
N PHE A 79 -4.83 5.25 -7.78
CA PHE A 79 -5.08 6.19 -6.70
C PHE A 79 -5.01 5.48 -5.35
N PRO A 80 -4.45 6.12 -4.32
CA PRO A 80 -4.53 5.62 -2.96
C PRO A 80 -5.96 5.70 -2.44
N HIS A 81 -6.50 4.58 -2.00
CA HIS A 81 -7.79 4.42 -1.33
C HIS A 81 -7.53 3.86 0.05
N TYR A 82 -8.00 4.57 1.08
CA TYR A 82 -7.81 4.15 2.46
C TYR A 82 -9.11 3.59 3.05
N TYR A 83 -9.09 2.31 3.40
CA TYR A 83 -10.22 1.58 3.97
C TYR A 83 -10.26 1.69 5.49
N GLY A 84 -10.35 2.92 6.00
CA GLY A 84 -10.40 3.20 7.43
C GLY A 84 -10.64 4.68 7.71
N GLU A 85 -10.64 5.03 8.98
CA GLU A 85 -10.77 6.41 9.45
C GLU A 85 -9.40 7.09 9.48
N ILE A 86 -9.32 8.33 8.97
CA ILE A 86 -8.07 9.10 9.00
C ILE A 86 -8.03 9.89 10.31
N PRO A 87 -7.19 9.51 11.28
CA PRO A 87 -7.07 10.27 12.51
C PRO A 87 -6.40 11.60 12.21
N ARG A 88 -6.76 12.64 12.95
CA ARG A 88 -6.15 13.97 12.85
C ARG A 88 -4.64 13.91 12.99
N SER A 89 -4.10 13.00 13.80
CA SER A 89 -2.66 12.81 13.98
C SER A 89 -1.92 12.40 12.69
N ALA A 90 -2.60 11.78 11.74
CA ALA A 90 -2.03 11.43 10.43
C ALA A 90 -1.97 12.62 9.46
N VAL A 91 -2.70 13.71 9.73
CA VAL A 91 -2.66 14.93 8.90
C VAL A 91 -1.49 15.82 9.33
N ILE A 92 -0.44 15.86 8.52
CA ILE A 92 0.82 16.56 8.84
C ILE A 92 0.90 17.99 8.28
N ASP A 93 0.06 18.33 7.30
CA ASP A 93 -0.05 19.70 6.78
C ASP A 93 -1.46 19.99 6.26
N SER A 94 -1.86 21.25 6.25
CA SER A 94 -3.15 21.69 5.70
C SER A 94 -3.02 23.06 5.04
N VAL A 95 -3.45 23.16 3.78
CA VAL A 95 -3.35 24.40 3.00
C VAL A 95 -4.72 24.75 2.42
N ARG A 96 -5.21 25.97 2.69
CA ARG A 96 -6.41 26.47 1.99
C ARG A 96 -6.08 26.73 0.53
N LEU A 97 -6.86 26.17 -0.37
CA LEU A 97 -6.69 26.39 -1.81
C LEU A 97 -7.61 27.50 -2.29
N MET A 98 -7.06 28.41 -3.07
CA MET A 98 -7.82 29.45 -3.76
C MET A 98 -7.76 29.19 -5.28
N PRO A 99 -8.89 29.33 -5.99
CA PRO A 99 -8.88 29.27 -7.44
C PRO A 99 -8.05 30.44 -7.99
N GLY A 100 -7.23 30.13 -8.99
CA GLY A 100 -6.52 31.08 -9.82
C GLY A 100 -7.27 31.35 -11.12
N GLU A 101 -6.52 31.82 -12.12
CA GLU A 101 -7.06 32.08 -13.45
C GLU A 101 -7.61 30.79 -14.08
N GLY A 102 -8.73 30.90 -14.81
CA GLY A 102 -9.41 29.76 -15.42
C GLY A 102 -9.96 28.71 -14.43
N GLY A 103 -10.03 29.03 -13.14
CA GLY A 103 -10.52 28.11 -12.11
C GLY A 103 -9.48 27.09 -11.62
N VAL A 104 -8.21 27.25 -12.01
CA VAL A 104 -7.10 26.36 -11.61
C VAL A 104 -6.57 26.76 -10.24
N HIS A 105 -6.60 25.86 -9.26
CA HIS A 105 -6.12 26.15 -7.90
C HIS A 105 -4.63 26.42 -7.85
N ARG A 106 -4.23 27.42 -7.06
CA ARG A 106 -2.82 27.70 -6.77
C ARG A 106 -2.30 26.72 -5.73
N LEU A 107 -1.39 25.84 -6.15
CA LEU A 107 -0.68 24.91 -5.26
C LEU A 107 0.60 25.55 -4.68
N PRO A 108 1.01 25.19 -3.45
CA PRO A 108 2.31 25.60 -2.91
C PRO A 108 3.47 25.15 -3.81
N ALA A 109 4.45 26.02 -4.02
CA ALA A 109 5.59 25.73 -4.90
C ALA A 109 6.40 24.50 -4.46
N ALA A 110 6.43 24.20 -3.15
CA ALA A 110 7.07 23.00 -2.64
C ALA A 110 6.37 21.71 -3.12
N LEU A 111 5.03 21.72 -3.13
CA LEU A 111 4.22 20.59 -3.60
C LEU A 111 4.38 20.38 -5.10
N VAL A 112 4.42 21.46 -5.90
CA VAL A 112 4.68 21.38 -7.34
C VAL A 112 6.02 20.71 -7.64
N ARG A 113 7.10 21.14 -6.96
CA ARG A 113 8.43 20.53 -7.12
C ARG A 113 8.46 19.06 -6.71
N GLU A 114 7.70 18.69 -5.69
CA GLU A 114 7.64 17.30 -5.24
C GLU A 114 6.84 16.42 -6.20
N ALA A 115 5.75 16.95 -6.76
CA ALA A 115 5.00 16.30 -7.83
C ALA A 115 5.85 16.06 -9.08
N GLU A 116 6.70 17.02 -9.46
CA GLU A 116 7.65 16.86 -10.57
C GLU A 116 8.67 15.75 -10.28
N ARG A 117 9.23 15.72 -9.07
CA ARG A 117 10.16 14.67 -8.64
C ARG A 117 9.51 13.29 -8.63
N GLU A 118 8.29 13.16 -8.13
CA GLU A 118 7.56 11.88 -8.14
C GLU A 118 7.37 11.38 -9.58
N ARG A 119 6.89 12.23 -10.49
CA ARG A 119 6.73 11.86 -11.92
C ARG A 119 8.05 11.48 -12.58
N GLU A 120 9.13 12.21 -12.29
CA GLU A 120 10.45 11.89 -12.83
C GLU A 120 10.92 10.51 -12.36
N ARG A 121 10.74 10.18 -11.08
CA ARG A 121 11.12 8.88 -10.55
C ARG A 121 10.25 7.74 -11.06
N GLU A 122 8.94 7.97 -11.25
CA GLU A 122 8.02 7.06 -11.93
C GLU A 122 8.48 6.78 -13.36
N ASN A 123 8.79 7.83 -14.14
CA ASN A 123 9.25 7.72 -15.52
C ASN A 123 10.60 6.99 -15.66
N LEU A 124 11.50 7.17 -14.70
CA LEU A 124 12.80 6.51 -14.68
C LEU A 124 12.73 5.07 -14.15
N GLY A 125 11.56 4.59 -13.71
CA GLY A 125 11.40 3.28 -13.09
C GLY A 125 12.20 3.13 -11.78
N ILE A 126 12.69 4.23 -11.21
CA ILE A 126 13.49 4.24 -9.97
C ILE A 126 12.62 3.91 -8.75
N GLU A 127 11.30 4.07 -8.88
CA GLU A 127 10.30 3.71 -7.86
C GLU A 127 9.82 2.26 -7.92
N THR A 128 10.56 1.35 -8.56
CA THR A 128 10.04 0.01 -8.87
C THR A 128 9.80 -0.90 -7.67
N LEU A 129 10.32 -0.61 -6.47
CA LEU A 129 10.17 -1.48 -5.30
C LEU A 129 10.14 -0.67 -4.00
N TRP A 130 9.01 0.00 -3.75
CA TRP A 130 8.67 0.50 -2.42
C TRP A 130 8.27 -0.65 -1.51
N MET A 131 9.16 -1.64 -1.37
CA MET A 131 9.03 -2.66 -0.36
C MET A 131 9.62 -2.09 0.93
N ARG A 132 8.86 -2.16 2.02
CA ARG A 132 9.33 -1.84 3.36
C ARG A 132 9.48 -3.15 4.12
N VAL A 133 10.62 -3.32 4.79
CA VAL A 133 10.85 -4.45 5.69
C VAL A 133 11.15 -3.86 7.07
N VAL A 134 10.32 -4.16 8.06
CA VAL A 134 10.40 -3.61 9.42
C VAL A 134 10.52 -4.73 10.43
N TRP A 135 11.39 -4.54 11.41
CA TRP A 135 11.41 -5.36 12.62
C TRP A 135 10.48 -4.75 13.67
N ASP A 136 9.53 -5.53 14.18
CA ASP A 136 8.76 -5.19 15.38
C ASP A 136 9.45 -5.87 16.59
N PRO A 137 10.23 -5.13 17.39
CA PRO A 137 10.94 -5.71 18.53
C PRO A 137 10.01 -6.10 19.67
N THR A 138 8.83 -5.50 19.76
CA THR A 138 7.84 -5.77 20.81
C THR A 138 7.21 -7.13 20.60
N ARG A 139 6.88 -7.45 19.34
CA ARG A 139 6.26 -8.72 18.97
C ARG A 139 7.28 -9.78 18.53
N GLY A 140 8.51 -9.38 18.21
CA GLY A 140 9.53 -10.28 17.70
C GLY A 140 9.25 -10.78 16.28
N ILE A 141 8.64 -9.94 15.43
CA ILE A 141 8.25 -10.31 14.06
C ILE A 141 8.86 -9.39 13.00
N ALA A 142 9.04 -9.94 11.81
CA ALA A 142 9.29 -9.18 10.59
C ALA A 142 7.98 -8.81 9.89
N LEU A 143 7.93 -7.61 9.34
CA LEU A 143 6.82 -7.10 8.53
C LEU A 143 7.37 -6.70 7.16
N LEU A 144 6.77 -7.22 6.10
CA LEU A 144 7.05 -6.82 4.72
C LEU A 144 5.79 -6.20 4.14
N GLU A 145 5.88 -4.94 3.74
CA GLU A 145 4.74 -4.16 3.25
C GLU A 145 5.11 -3.47 1.93
N TYR A 146 4.11 -3.21 1.10
CA TYR A 146 4.23 -2.42 -0.12
C TYR A 146 3.45 -1.11 0.05
N PRO A 147 4.04 -0.05 0.65
CA PRO A 147 3.38 1.24 0.87
C PRO A 147 2.88 1.95 -0.40
N ARG A 148 3.31 1.51 -1.59
CA ARG A 148 2.85 2.03 -2.89
C ARG A 148 2.56 0.90 -3.85
N ALA A 149 1.80 1.20 -4.91
CA ALA A 149 1.57 0.30 -6.03
C ALA A 149 2.90 -0.24 -6.57
N THR A 150 3.17 -1.52 -6.36
CA THR A 150 4.39 -2.19 -6.79
C THR A 150 4.03 -3.18 -7.89
N ARG A 151 4.51 -2.94 -9.11
CA ARG A 151 4.17 -3.75 -10.29
C ARG A 151 5.41 -4.41 -10.87
N ILE A 152 5.36 -5.74 -10.97
CA ILE A 152 6.43 -6.54 -11.58
C ILE A 152 5.93 -7.04 -12.93
N GLU A 153 6.32 -6.33 -13.99
CA GLU A 153 5.77 -6.55 -15.34
C GLU A 153 6.69 -7.38 -16.25
N ASP A 154 7.99 -7.39 -15.96
CA ASP A 154 9.01 -8.07 -16.75
C ASP A 154 10.11 -8.70 -15.88
N GLU A 155 11.06 -9.38 -16.54
CA GLU A 155 12.17 -10.07 -15.88
C GLU A 155 13.13 -9.09 -15.18
N ALA A 156 13.28 -7.87 -15.68
CA ALA A 156 14.13 -6.86 -15.05
C ALA A 156 13.56 -6.44 -13.69
N GLY A 157 12.25 -6.18 -13.62
CA GLY A 157 11.54 -5.92 -12.37
C GLY A 157 11.61 -7.11 -11.42
N MET A 158 11.52 -8.35 -11.93
CA MET A 158 11.62 -9.55 -11.11
C MET A 158 13.02 -9.73 -10.50
N LEU A 159 14.08 -9.47 -11.28
CA LEU A 159 15.46 -9.50 -10.79
C LEU A 159 15.72 -8.41 -9.75
N ALA A 160 15.19 -7.20 -9.98
CA ALA A 160 15.27 -6.12 -9.01
C ALA A 160 14.58 -6.51 -7.69
N LEU A 161 13.41 -7.16 -7.77
CA LEU A 161 12.66 -7.62 -6.59
C LEU A 161 13.47 -8.64 -5.80
N GLU A 162 14.04 -9.63 -6.49
CA GLU A 162 14.89 -10.65 -5.88
C GLU A 162 16.09 -10.03 -5.16
N ALA A 163 16.85 -9.15 -5.82
CA ALA A 163 18.01 -8.49 -5.23
C ALA A 163 17.65 -7.63 -4.00
N GLU A 164 16.52 -6.92 -4.06
CA GLU A 164 16.04 -6.09 -2.96
C GLU A 164 15.59 -6.93 -1.76
N LEU A 165 14.85 -8.00 -2.00
CA LEU A 165 14.41 -8.95 -0.98
C LEU A 165 15.60 -9.61 -0.30
N GLU A 166 16.55 -10.14 -1.06
CA GLU A 166 17.74 -10.76 -0.52
C GLU A 166 18.51 -9.79 0.38
N ARG A 167 18.78 -8.57 -0.11
CA ARG A 167 19.50 -7.54 0.66
C ARG A 167 18.78 -7.18 1.97
N ARG A 168 17.48 -6.93 1.93
CA ARG A 168 16.73 -6.51 3.13
C ARG A 168 16.55 -7.63 4.13
N LEU A 169 16.25 -8.85 3.66
CA LEU A 169 16.03 -9.99 4.53
C LEU A 169 17.34 -10.48 5.16
N GLU A 170 18.46 -10.40 4.44
CA GLU A 170 19.79 -10.67 5.02
C GLU A 170 20.11 -9.66 6.13
N ALA A 171 19.93 -8.35 5.88
CA ALA A 171 20.14 -7.33 6.92
C ALA A 171 19.23 -7.54 8.14
N LEU A 172 17.99 -7.98 7.92
CA LEU A 172 17.03 -8.26 8.98
C LEU A 172 17.40 -9.51 9.78
N THR A 173 17.86 -10.57 9.12
CA THR A 173 18.14 -11.87 9.76
C THR A 173 19.58 -12.01 10.24
N ALA A 174 20.47 -11.09 9.90
CA ALA A 174 21.86 -11.10 10.37
C ALA A 174 21.93 -11.16 11.91
N GLY A 175 22.53 -12.24 12.43
CA GLY A 175 22.66 -12.50 13.87
C GLY A 175 21.36 -12.91 14.57
N ARG A 176 20.25 -13.09 13.83
CA ARG A 176 18.97 -13.60 14.34
C ARG A 176 18.79 -15.02 13.83
N GLY A 177 18.17 -15.89 14.65
CA GLY A 177 17.73 -17.20 14.18
C GLY A 177 16.61 -17.06 13.13
N LYS A 178 15.92 -18.17 12.82
CA LYS A 178 14.70 -18.09 12.01
C LYS A 178 13.66 -17.19 12.72
N ILE A 179 13.14 -16.18 12.02
CA ILE A 179 12.15 -15.24 12.58
C ILE A 179 10.77 -15.41 11.93
N PRO A 180 9.67 -15.04 12.59
CA PRO A 180 8.36 -15.01 11.96
C PRO A 180 8.24 -13.80 11.00
N LEU A 181 7.53 -13.98 9.88
CA LEU A 181 7.32 -12.94 8.86
C LEU A 181 5.85 -12.81 8.49
N VAL A 182 5.36 -11.57 8.47
CA VAL A 182 4.04 -11.21 7.93
C VAL A 182 4.24 -10.33 6.71
N ILE A 183 3.51 -10.65 5.63
CA ILE A 183 3.62 -9.97 4.34
C ILE A 183 2.26 -9.38 3.95
N GLY A 184 2.15 -8.07 3.83
CA GLY A 184 1.01 -7.41 3.18
C GLY A 184 1.15 -7.46 1.67
N VAL A 185 0.09 -7.83 0.95
CA VAL A 185 0.13 -8.00 -0.52
C VAL A 185 -0.89 -7.12 -1.27
N ASP A 186 -1.56 -6.20 -0.59
CA ASP A 186 -2.60 -5.36 -1.21
C ASP A 186 -2.10 -4.52 -2.38
N ASN A 187 -0.85 -4.05 -2.33
CA ASN A 187 -0.26 -3.20 -3.36
C ASN A 187 0.78 -3.91 -4.23
N LEU A 188 0.90 -5.24 -4.12
CA LEU A 188 1.78 -6.02 -4.98
C LEU A 188 0.99 -6.60 -6.15
N TRP A 189 1.45 -6.30 -7.36
CA TRP A 189 0.98 -6.95 -8.58
C TRP A 189 2.14 -7.57 -9.34
N VAL A 190 1.99 -8.83 -9.72
CA VAL A 190 2.95 -9.57 -10.53
C VAL A 190 2.26 -10.00 -11.81
N ALA A 191 2.89 -9.74 -12.95
CA ALA A 191 2.35 -10.15 -14.24
C ALA A 191 2.13 -11.68 -14.27
N PRO A 192 1.03 -12.17 -14.86
CA PRO A 192 0.72 -13.60 -14.88
C PRO A 192 1.87 -14.50 -15.35
N LYS A 193 2.64 -14.03 -16.35
CA LYS A 193 3.82 -14.74 -16.88
C LYS A 193 4.96 -14.92 -15.87
N LEU A 194 5.01 -14.11 -14.80
CA LEU A 194 6.06 -14.12 -13.77
C LEU A 194 5.60 -14.78 -12.46
N VAL A 195 4.32 -15.12 -12.31
CA VAL A 195 3.76 -15.66 -11.05
C VAL A 195 4.51 -16.90 -10.56
N ARG A 196 4.88 -17.80 -11.48
CA ARG A 196 5.66 -19.00 -11.14
C ARG A 196 7.02 -18.63 -10.53
N ARG A 197 7.75 -17.71 -11.18
CA ARG A 197 9.07 -17.27 -10.71
C ARG A 197 8.98 -16.56 -9.36
N TYR A 198 7.96 -15.72 -9.17
CA TYR A 198 7.68 -15.10 -7.87
C TYR A 198 7.42 -16.14 -6.78
N ARG A 199 6.68 -17.21 -7.10
CA ARG A 199 6.43 -18.31 -6.15
C ARG A 199 7.72 -19.02 -5.75
N GLU A 200 8.55 -19.38 -6.73
CA GLU A 200 9.85 -20.03 -6.51
C GLU A 200 10.77 -19.14 -5.65
N LEU A 201 10.80 -17.83 -5.90
CA LEU A 201 11.51 -16.87 -5.07
C LEU A 201 10.96 -16.83 -3.64
N ALA A 202 9.64 -16.73 -3.49
CA ALA A 202 9.01 -16.70 -2.17
C ALA A 202 9.37 -17.96 -1.36
N GLU A 203 9.27 -19.15 -1.96
CA GLU A 203 9.64 -20.42 -1.33
C GLU A 203 11.12 -20.51 -0.94
N LYS A 204 12.01 -20.05 -1.83
CA LYS A 204 13.46 -19.95 -1.56
C LYS A 204 13.74 -19.06 -0.35
N LEU A 205 13.08 -17.90 -0.25
CA LEU A 205 13.30 -16.95 0.84
C LEU A 205 12.68 -17.42 2.15
N THR A 206 11.46 -17.98 2.11
CA THR A 206 10.76 -18.46 3.31
C THR A 206 11.49 -19.63 3.98
N SER A 207 11.93 -20.62 3.21
CA SER A 207 12.58 -21.85 3.72
C SER A 207 13.92 -21.59 4.43
N ARG A 208 14.68 -20.59 3.97
CA ARG A 208 16.03 -20.27 4.46
C ARG A 208 16.01 -19.46 5.77
N ALA A 209 15.15 -18.46 5.88
CA ALA A 209 15.30 -17.38 6.86
C ALA A 209 14.15 -17.28 7.88
N PHE A 210 13.01 -17.94 7.64
CA PHE A 210 11.80 -17.71 8.44
C PHE A 210 11.27 -18.97 9.12
N ALA A 211 10.75 -18.79 10.33
CA ALA A 211 10.17 -19.86 11.13
C ALA A 211 8.72 -20.14 10.71
N ARG A 212 7.94 -19.08 10.53
CA ARG A 212 6.57 -19.09 10.01
C ARG A 212 6.36 -17.87 9.13
N VAL A 213 5.60 -18.03 8.05
CA VAL A 213 5.28 -16.94 7.13
C VAL A 213 3.78 -16.87 6.93
N ALA A 214 3.21 -15.69 7.11
CA ALA A 214 1.81 -15.41 6.79
C ALA A 214 1.73 -14.26 5.79
N ARG A 215 0.68 -14.32 4.96
CA ARG A 215 0.33 -13.22 4.04
C ARG A 215 -1.00 -12.65 4.46
N TRP A 216 -1.22 -11.38 4.24
CA TRP A 216 -2.51 -10.76 4.47
C TRP A 216 -2.85 -9.77 3.36
N SER A 217 -4.14 -9.60 3.13
CA SER A 217 -4.68 -8.64 2.19
C SER A 217 -6.07 -8.28 2.66
N SER A 218 -6.38 -6.99 2.71
CA SER A 218 -7.72 -6.52 3.02
C SER A 218 -8.68 -6.71 1.82
N SER A 219 -8.16 -6.87 0.60
CA SER A 219 -8.93 -7.15 -0.62
C SER A 219 -9.35 -8.61 -0.74
N GLU A 220 -10.67 -8.87 -0.74
CA GLU A 220 -11.20 -10.23 -0.97
C GLU A 220 -10.79 -10.79 -2.34
N ARG A 221 -10.80 -9.95 -3.38
CA ARG A 221 -10.39 -10.35 -4.73
C ARG A 221 -8.93 -10.82 -4.75
N THR A 222 -8.04 -10.09 -4.06
CA THR A 222 -6.63 -10.47 -3.95
C THR A 222 -6.50 -11.79 -3.19
N ARG A 223 -7.20 -11.96 -2.06
CA ARG A 223 -7.22 -13.24 -1.33
C ARG A 223 -7.69 -14.41 -2.20
N GLN A 224 -8.77 -14.25 -2.97
CA GLN A 224 -9.27 -15.26 -3.91
C GLN A 224 -8.26 -15.58 -5.03
N PHE A 225 -7.58 -14.56 -5.57
CA PHE A 225 -6.52 -14.76 -6.55
C PHE A 225 -5.39 -15.63 -6.00
N PHE A 226 -4.88 -15.31 -4.80
CA PHE A 226 -3.84 -16.11 -4.16
C PHE A 226 -4.33 -17.53 -3.85
N ALA A 227 -5.56 -17.71 -3.36
CA ALA A 227 -6.12 -19.04 -3.10
C ALA A 227 -6.16 -19.92 -4.37
N HIS A 228 -6.56 -19.34 -5.52
CA HIS A 228 -6.61 -20.07 -6.79
C HIS A 228 -5.22 -20.43 -7.33
N HIS A 229 -4.23 -19.55 -7.14
CA HIS A 229 -2.88 -19.75 -7.66
C HIS A 229 -1.93 -20.46 -6.67
N ASN A 230 -2.38 -20.77 -5.45
CA ASN A 230 -1.59 -21.49 -4.43
C ASN A 230 -1.93 -22.98 -4.30
N VAL A 231 -2.80 -23.52 -5.18
CA VAL A 231 -3.13 -24.96 -5.17
C VAL A 231 -1.86 -25.78 -5.45
N GLY A 232 -1.30 -26.40 -4.41
CA GLY A 232 -0.17 -27.34 -4.48
C GLY A 232 1.18 -26.90 -3.87
N ALA A 233 1.27 -25.79 -3.10
CA ALA A 233 2.51 -25.39 -2.41
C ALA A 233 2.50 -25.77 -0.91
N SER A 234 3.62 -26.29 -0.40
CA SER A 234 3.79 -26.85 0.96
C SER A 234 3.97 -25.81 2.08
N ALA A 235 3.31 -24.66 1.99
CA ALA A 235 3.28 -23.63 3.04
C ALA A 235 1.90 -22.98 3.06
N PRO A 236 1.36 -22.54 4.22
CA PRO A 236 -0.06 -22.28 4.37
C PRO A 236 -0.58 -21.36 3.28
N ALA A 237 -1.52 -21.89 2.50
CA ALA A 237 -2.18 -21.24 1.37
C ALA A 237 -3.07 -20.05 1.79
N SER A 238 -3.13 -19.69 3.08
CA SER A 238 -3.99 -18.66 3.62
C SER A 238 -3.37 -17.27 3.48
N VAL A 239 -4.01 -16.43 2.66
CA VAL A 239 -3.91 -14.98 2.82
C VAL A 239 -5.00 -14.57 3.81
N PHE A 240 -4.59 -14.07 4.97
CA PHE A 240 -5.51 -13.59 6.00
C PHE A 240 -6.21 -12.30 5.53
N ASP A 241 -7.41 -12.07 6.06
CA ASP A 241 -8.22 -10.87 5.79
C ASP A 241 -7.75 -9.63 6.56
N SER A 242 -6.93 -9.80 7.60
CA SER A 242 -6.28 -8.70 8.29
C SER A 242 -4.84 -9.01 8.70
N ARG A 243 -4.07 -7.93 8.89
CA ARG A 243 -2.70 -7.98 9.39
C ARG A 243 -2.64 -8.61 10.78
N GLU A 244 -3.55 -8.25 11.67
CA GLU A 244 -3.61 -8.73 13.05
C GLU A 244 -3.81 -10.24 13.11
N ARG A 245 -4.63 -10.80 12.21
CA ARG A 245 -4.84 -12.25 12.13
C ARG A 245 -3.62 -12.98 11.58
N ALA A 246 -2.93 -12.41 10.60
CA ALA A 246 -1.65 -12.94 10.14
C ALA A 246 -0.58 -12.89 11.25
N ILE A 247 -0.52 -11.81 12.02
CA ILE A 247 0.37 -11.67 13.19
C ILE A 247 0.04 -12.75 14.22
N ALA A 248 -1.23 -12.92 14.58
CA ALA A 248 -1.66 -13.94 15.53
C ALA A 248 -1.24 -15.35 15.09
N PHE A 249 -1.37 -15.67 13.79
CA PHE A 249 -0.95 -16.95 13.24
C PHE A 249 0.55 -17.20 13.35
N VAL A 250 1.40 -16.22 13.03
CA VAL A 250 2.86 -16.43 13.07
C VAL A 250 3.41 -16.47 14.50
N LEU A 251 2.68 -15.91 15.47
CA LEU A 251 3.01 -15.95 16.89
C LEU A 251 2.46 -17.18 17.61
N ASP A 252 1.47 -17.86 17.03
CA ASP A 252 0.96 -19.10 17.59
C ASP A 252 2.07 -20.17 17.60
N THR A 253 2.14 -20.93 18.69
CA THR A 253 3.09 -22.04 18.87
C THR A 253 2.41 -23.41 18.72
N GLY A 254 1.09 -23.43 18.46
CA GLY A 254 0.35 -24.63 18.11
C GLY A 254 0.78 -25.24 16.76
N PRO A 255 0.44 -26.51 16.52
CA PRO A 255 0.78 -27.21 15.27
C PRO A 255 0.24 -26.44 14.05
N ASP A 256 1.02 -26.39 12.97
CA ASP A 256 0.62 -25.70 11.75
C ASP A 256 -0.61 -26.41 11.14
N PRO A 257 -1.80 -25.77 11.12
CA PRO A 257 -3.02 -26.40 10.61
C PRO A 257 -2.97 -26.66 9.10
N SER A 258 -1.94 -26.16 8.40
CA SER A 258 -1.69 -26.44 6.98
C SER A 258 -0.73 -27.60 6.72
N ALA A 259 -0.15 -28.21 7.77
CA ALA A 259 0.75 -29.35 7.62
C ALA A 259 0.01 -30.69 7.39
N ASP A 260 -1.31 -30.74 7.61
CA ASP A 260 -2.14 -31.95 7.51
C ASP A 260 -3.05 -31.98 6.26
N ALA A 261 -2.82 -31.13 5.25
CA ALA A 261 -3.64 -31.04 4.03
C ALA A 261 -2.87 -31.40 2.75
#